data_AF-A0A5N6A737-F1
#
_entry.id   AF-A0A5N6A737-F1
#
_cell.length_a   1.000
_cell.length_b   1.000
_cell.length_c   1.000
_cell.angle_alpha   90.00
_cell.angle_beta   90.00
_cell.angle_gamma   90.00
#
_symmetry.space_group_name_H-M   'P 1'
#
loop_
_entity.id
_entity.type
_entity.pdbx_description
1 polymer ?
#
loop_
_entity_poly.entity_id
_entity_poly.type
_entity_poly.pdbx_seq_one_letter_code
_entity_poly.pdbx_strand_id
1 'polypeptide(L)'
;MTAHTRPERRTPKRPAKRQMLLALLITLAATGLAWTLAVYLAPDSVRVPLAWGAGAAALALCVAVPWAAHGRAETRRLTAELAAHRRRLDEFADAEVPALVERLRGGSSAATALGAGRPENAAEERVLRTLAEEVGRAEAGKAAALAAGAGAGARLQALTLSMLAELREMEHRHTDEDVLGDLLLIDHRTAQAGRLADSIAVLTGARSGRRWAKPIVMESIIRGAMGRIGGYQRVRSHSTVNVAVAGHAAEGVMHALAEILDNAANFSPPTAEVHVYVEEVPAGVVITVEDSGLVMSDVALRRAERAVSDEPLDLSSLSGTRLGLAVVGVLARKHGLRVSFRPSARGGTGVLLMIPQELLSRPRAADEPPGFAAPLPAAQTSAPTPAPVPAAAPQPKPAPAPTPAPAPVEAPPAADPVAADDRPLPTREHAPAESSTTDELPQFGESGLPKRRRGRTLAAAHRQERARAERDSGPAPTHSPAESAARFGAFRQALKGRDRAAGEPTAPSPREESHPEENTP
;
A
#
# COMPACT_ATOMS: atom_id res chain seq x y z
N MET A 1 -24.40 -42.20 -8.17
CA MET A 1 -25.67 -41.57 -8.59
C MET A 1 -25.36 -40.11 -8.86
N THR A 2 -25.52 -39.51 -10.04
CA THR A 2 -26.12 -39.88 -11.32
C THR A 2 -25.36 -39.07 -12.39
N ALA A 3 -24.81 -39.76 -13.39
CA ALA A 3 -24.13 -39.13 -14.51
C ALA A 3 -25.17 -38.48 -15.43
N HIS A 4 -25.23 -37.14 -15.45
CA HIS A 4 -25.94 -36.42 -16.49
C HIS A 4 -24.97 -36.08 -17.63
N THR A 5 -24.79 -37.05 -18.52
CA THR A 5 -24.21 -36.84 -19.85
C THR A 5 -25.16 -35.96 -20.65
N ARG A 6 -24.73 -34.72 -20.93
CA ARG A 6 -25.46 -33.77 -21.78
C ARG A 6 -25.44 -34.30 -23.22
N PRO A 7 -26.56 -34.29 -23.96
CA PRO A 7 -26.60 -34.85 -25.31
C PRO A 7 -25.80 -33.95 -26.25
N GLU A 8 -24.78 -34.52 -26.91
CA GLU A 8 -24.19 -33.95 -28.11
C GLU A 8 -25.33 -33.68 -29.12
N ARG A 9 -25.69 -32.41 -29.29
CA ARG A 9 -26.51 -32.00 -30.44
C ARG A 9 -25.67 -32.19 -31.69
N ARG A 10 -25.73 -33.38 -32.28
CA ARG A 10 -25.30 -33.63 -33.66
C ARG A 10 -26.09 -32.69 -34.57
N THR A 11 -25.48 -31.58 -34.95
CA THR A 11 -25.97 -30.74 -36.04
C THR A 11 -26.05 -31.59 -37.31
N PRO A 12 -27.13 -31.48 -38.10
CA PRO A 12 -27.35 -32.40 -39.20
C PRO A 12 -26.30 -32.15 -40.29
N LYS A 13 -25.51 -33.17 -40.67
CA LYS A 13 -24.65 -33.23 -41.87
C LYS A 13 -25.40 -33.05 -43.22
N ARG A 14 -26.62 -32.51 -43.20
CA ARG A 14 -27.54 -32.37 -44.33
C ARG A 14 -27.24 -31.22 -45.30
N PRO A 15 -26.62 -30.07 -44.94
CA PRO A 15 -26.51 -28.94 -45.87
C PRO A 15 -25.45 -29.18 -46.97
N ALA A 16 -24.31 -29.78 -46.62
CA ALA A 16 -23.22 -30.04 -47.56
C ALA A 16 -23.62 -31.03 -48.67
N LYS A 17 -24.35 -32.09 -48.31
CA LYS A 17 -24.87 -33.07 -49.29
C LYS A 17 -25.90 -32.45 -50.24
N ARG A 18 -26.76 -31.55 -49.73
CA ARG A 18 -27.77 -30.85 -50.53
C ARG A 18 -27.12 -29.89 -51.52
N GLN A 19 -26.08 -29.16 -51.11
CA GLN A 19 -25.33 -28.26 -52.00
C GLN A 19 -24.58 -29.02 -53.10
N MET A 20 -23.97 -30.16 -52.77
CA MET A 20 -23.30 -31.02 -53.75
C MET A 20 -24.30 -31.59 -54.78
N LEU A 21 -25.46 -32.04 -54.31
CA LEU A 21 -26.52 -32.58 -55.17
C LEU A 21 -27.14 -31.50 -56.07
N LEU A 22 -27.36 -30.28 -55.55
CA LEU A 22 -27.80 -29.14 -56.34
C LEU A 22 -26.76 -28.74 -57.40
N ALA A 23 -25.48 -28.67 -57.02
CA ALA A 23 -24.40 -28.37 -57.97
C ALA A 23 -24.31 -29.43 -59.08
N LEU A 24 -24.48 -30.72 -58.74
CA LEU A 24 -24.50 -31.81 -59.71
C LEU A 24 -25.70 -31.70 -60.67
N LEU A 25 -26.91 -31.47 -60.14
CA LEU A 25 -28.13 -31.33 -60.96
C LEU A 25 -28.05 -30.15 -61.92
N ILE A 26 -27.57 -28.99 -61.44
CA ILE A 26 -27.40 -27.79 -62.27
C ILE A 26 -26.34 -28.03 -63.34
N THR A 27 -25.21 -28.63 -62.97
CA THR A 27 -24.13 -28.92 -63.92
C THR A 27 -24.58 -29.91 -64.99
N LEU A 28 -25.26 -30.99 -64.60
CA LEU A 28 -25.80 -32.00 -65.51
C LEU A 28 -26.82 -31.40 -66.49
N ALA A 29 -27.72 -30.53 -66.01
CA ALA A 29 -28.70 -29.87 -66.86
C ALA A 29 -28.03 -28.91 -67.86
N ALA A 30 -27.06 -28.10 -67.39
CA ALA A 30 -26.37 -27.12 -68.24
C ALA A 30 -25.44 -27.77 -69.27
N THR A 31 -24.62 -28.75 -68.85
CA THR A 31 -23.70 -29.44 -69.76
C THR A 31 -24.44 -30.38 -70.70
N GLY A 32 -25.53 -31.01 -70.25
CA GLY A 32 -26.40 -31.83 -71.09
C GLY A 32 -27.09 -31.02 -72.19
N LEU A 33 -27.65 -29.85 -71.86
CA LEU A 33 -28.27 -28.95 -72.85
C LEU A 33 -27.24 -28.38 -73.83
N ALA A 34 -26.07 -27.96 -73.34
CA ALA A 34 -25.01 -27.44 -74.19
C ALA A 34 -24.46 -28.52 -75.15
N TRP A 35 -24.30 -29.75 -74.66
CA TRP A 35 -23.84 -30.90 -75.45
C TRP A 35 -24.83 -31.27 -76.55
N THR A 36 -26.12 -31.39 -76.24
CA THR A 36 -27.15 -31.74 -77.23
C THR A 36 -27.30 -30.66 -78.30
N LEU A 37 -27.30 -29.38 -77.91
CA LEU A 37 -27.39 -28.26 -78.85
C LEU A 37 -26.15 -28.16 -79.76
N ALA A 38 -24.95 -28.35 -79.22
CA ALA A 38 -23.71 -28.33 -79.99
C ALA A 38 -23.64 -29.47 -81.03
N VAL A 39 -24.08 -30.67 -80.67
CA VAL A 39 -24.13 -31.82 -81.59
C VAL A 39 -25.21 -31.63 -82.67
N TYR A 40 -26.35 -31.04 -82.31
CA TYR A 40 -27.46 -30.79 -83.24
C TYR A 40 -27.12 -29.75 -84.32
N LEU A 41 -26.42 -28.68 -83.94
CA LEU A 41 -26.03 -27.59 -84.86
C LEU A 41 -24.79 -27.92 -85.71
N ALA A 42 -24.09 -29.02 -85.45
CA ALA A 42 -22.83 -29.36 -86.11
C ALA A 42 -23.01 -29.98 -87.52
N PRO A 43 -22.17 -29.61 -88.50
CA PRO A 43 -22.10 -30.27 -89.81
C PRO A 43 -21.78 -31.76 -89.70
N ASP A 44 -22.28 -32.58 -90.64
CA ASP A 44 -22.15 -34.05 -90.60
C ASP A 44 -20.69 -34.53 -90.55
N SER A 45 -19.76 -33.77 -91.15
CA SER A 45 -18.31 -34.08 -91.19
C SER A 45 -17.62 -34.04 -89.83
N VAL A 46 -18.15 -33.31 -88.84
CA VAL A 46 -17.54 -33.11 -87.52
C VAL A 46 -18.42 -33.56 -86.36
N ARG A 47 -19.65 -34.01 -86.62
CA ARG A 47 -20.63 -34.36 -85.59
C ARG A 47 -20.16 -35.48 -84.65
N VAL A 48 -19.58 -36.55 -85.20
CA VAL A 48 -19.09 -37.71 -84.42
C VAL A 48 -17.92 -37.35 -83.49
N PRO A 49 -16.81 -36.73 -83.97
CA PRO A 49 -15.73 -36.35 -83.07
C PRO A 49 -16.16 -35.28 -82.05
N LEU A 50 -17.05 -34.36 -82.42
CA LEU A 50 -17.61 -33.36 -81.51
C LEU A 50 -18.46 -34.01 -80.40
N ALA A 51 -19.30 -35.00 -80.73
CA ALA A 51 -20.15 -35.68 -79.76
C ALA A 51 -19.32 -36.39 -78.67
N TRP A 52 -18.26 -37.10 -79.04
CA TRP A 52 -17.35 -37.75 -78.09
C TRP A 52 -16.54 -36.74 -77.27
N GLY A 53 -15.95 -35.73 -77.91
CA GLY A 53 -15.14 -34.71 -77.22
C GLY A 53 -15.96 -33.87 -76.24
N ALA A 54 -17.09 -33.34 -76.69
CA ALA A 54 -17.97 -32.53 -75.85
C ALA A 54 -18.67 -33.37 -74.76
N GLY A 55 -18.96 -34.65 -75.02
CA GLY A 55 -19.51 -35.56 -74.01
C GLY A 55 -18.51 -35.87 -72.89
N ALA A 56 -17.25 -36.14 -73.23
CA ALA A 56 -16.18 -36.33 -72.25
C ALA A 56 -15.95 -35.06 -71.40
N ALA A 57 -15.96 -33.88 -72.02
CA ALA A 57 -15.86 -32.60 -71.31
C ALA A 57 -17.07 -32.35 -70.38
N ALA A 58 -18.30 -32.66 -70.82
CA ALA A 58 -19.50 -32.56 -70.01
C ALA A 58 -19.45 -33.47 -68.77
N LEU A 59 -19.00 -34.72 -68.94
CA LEU A 59 -18.80 -35.66 -67.83
C LEU A 59 -17.73 -35.18 -66.84
N ALA A 60 -16.59 -34.68 -67.34
CA ALA A 60 -15.54 -34.11 -66.51
C ALA A 60 -16.05 -32.92 -65.68
N LEU A 61 -16.86 -32.03 -66.27
CA LEU A 61 -17.50 -30.91 -65.57
C LEU A 61 -18.50 -31.38 -64.50
N CYS A 62 -19.31 -32.41 -64.80
CA CYS A 62 -20.26 -32.99 -63.83
C CYS A 62 -19.58 -33.57 -62.58
N VAL A 63 -18.31 -33.96 -62.66
CA VAL A 63 -17.53 -34.40 -61.50
C VAL A 63 -16.78 -33.23 -60.85
N ALA A 64 -16.12 -32.39 -61.65
CA ALA A 64 -15.27 -31.31 -61.15
C ALA A 64 -16.05 -30.22 -60.40
N VAL A 65 -17.23 -29.82 -60.89
CA VAL A 65 -18.02 -28.72 -60.30
C VAL A 65 -18.56 -29.09 -58.90
N PRO A 66 -19.21 -30.25 -58.68
CA PRO A 66 -19.66 -30.64 -57.34
C PRO A 66 -18.50 -30.86 -56.36
N TRP A 67 -17.38 -31.42 -56.84
CA TRP A 67 -16.16 -31.58 -56.02
C TRP A 67 -15.61 -30.24 -55.56
N ALA A 68 -15.45 -29.28 -56.48
CA ALA A 68 -15.00 -27.93 -56.15
C ALA A 68 -15.99 -27.18 -55.25
N ALA A 69 -17.30 -27.34 -55.48
CA ALA A 69 -18.34 -26.77 -54.62
C ALA A 69 -18.28 -27.35 -53.20
N HIS A 70 -18.08 -28.66 -53.07
CA HIS A 70 -17.92 -29.33 -51.78
C HIS A 70 -16.66 -28.86 -51.05
N GLY A 71 -15.51 -28.80 -51.74
CA GLY A 71 -14.26 -28.31 -51.16
C GLY A 71 -14.35 -26.85 -50.68
N ARG A 72 -15.02 -25.97 -51.45
CA ARG A 72 -15.27 -24.58 -51.03
C ARG A 72 -16.24 -24.48 -49.84
N ALA A 73 -17.25 -25.35 -49.78
CA ALA A 73 -18.19 -25.35 -48.66
C ALA A 73 -17.52 -25.82 -47.36
N GLU A 74 -16.69 -26.86 -47.43
CA GLU A 74 -15.97 -27.39 -46.26
C GLU A 74 -14.91 -26.42 -45.77
N THR A 75 -14.13 -25.80 -46.67
CA THR A 75 -13.17 -24.76 -46.30
C THR A 75 -13.85 -23.54 -45.67
N ARG A 76 -14.98 -23.07 -46.20
CA ARG A 76 -15.79 -22.01 -45.58
C ARG A 76 -16.31 -22.38 -44.20
N ARG A 77 -16.71 -23.64 -44.00
CA ARG A 77 -17.17 -24.14 -42.72
C ARG A 77 -16.04 -24.18 -41.69
N LEU A 78 -14.90 -24.78 -42.03
CA LEU A 78 -13.74 -24.86 -41.14
C LEU A 78 -13.18 -23.48 -40.80
N THR A 79 -13.12 -22.57 -41.77
CA THR A 79 -12.71 -21.17 -41.53
C THR A 79 -13.71 -20.42 -40.63
N ALA A 80 -15.01 -20.65 -40.80
CA ALA A 80 -16.03 -20.08 -39.92
C ALA A 80 -15.96 -20.66 -38.48
N GLU A 81 -15.75 -21.96 -38.34
CA GLU A 81 -15.56 -22.64 -37.05
C GLU A 81 -14.29 -22.11 -36.34
N LEU A 82 -13.17 -22.00 -37.05
CA LEU A 82 -11.93 -21.45 -36.51
C LEU A 82 -12.07 -19.96 -36.14
N ALA A 83 -12.76 -19.17 -36.95
CA ALA A 83 -13.06 -17.77 -36.64
C ALA A 83 -13.99 -17.64 -35.42
N ALA A 84 -14.93 -18.55 -35.22
CA ALA A 84 -15.78 -18.60 -34.03
C ALA A 84 -14.98 -18.95 -32.78
N HIS A 85 -14.12 -19.97 -32.84
CA HIS A 85 -13.23 -20.32 -31.74
C HIS A 85 -12.26 -19.20 -31.39
N ARG A 86 -11.70 -18.51 -32.40
CA ARG A 86 -10.81 -17.38 -32.18
C ARG A 86 -11.53 -16.24 -31.46
N ARG A 87 -12.72 -15.86 -31.93
CA ARG A 87 -13.56 -14.84 -31.26
C ARG A 87 -13.88 -15.21 -29.81
N ARG A 88 -14.17 -16.48 -29.53
CA ARG A 88 -14.44 -16.94 -28.16
C ARG A 88 -13.20 -16.84 -27.26
N LEU A 89 -12.01 -17.19 -27.78
CA LEU A 89 -10.76 -17.02 -27.05
C LEU A 89 -10.45 -15.56 -26.76
N ASP A 90 -10.67 -14.68 -27.74
CA ASP A 90 -10.47 -13.25 -27.58
C ASP A 90 -11.47 -12.68 -26.54
N GLU A 91 -12.75 -13.06 -26.59
CA GLU A 91 -13.75 -12.67 -25.58
C GLU A 91 -13.39 -13.17 -24.16
N PHE A 92 -12.95 -14.43 -24.04
CA PHE A 92 -12.51 -14.98 -22.77
C PHE A 92 -11.30 -14.23 -22.20
N ALA A 93 -10.31 -13.92 -23.04
CA ALA A 93 -9.08 -13.25 -22.65
C ALA A 93 -9.28 -11.76 -22.35
N ASP A 94 -10.10 -11.05 -23.13
CA ASP A 94 -10.23 -9.59 -23.06
C ASP A 94 -11.39 -9.14 -22.15
N ALA A 95 -12.39 -10.00 -21.90
CA ALA A 95 -13.54 -9.65 -21.08
C ALA A 95 -13.64 -10.49 -19.79
N GLU A 96 -13.69 -11.82 -19.90
CA GLU A 96 -13.99 -12.67 -18.73
C GLU A 96 -12.86 -12.71 -17.70
N VAL A 97 -11.62 -12.87 -18.17
CA VAL A 97 -10.42 -12.91 -17.31
C VAL A 97 -10.22 -11.58 -16.57
N PRO A 98 -10.17 -10.40 -17.23
CA PRO A 98 -10.05 -9.13 -16.53
C PRO A 98 -11.21 -8.86 -15.58
N ALA A 99 -12.45 -9.19 -15.97
CA ALA A 99 -13.60 -9.00 -15.10
C ALA A 99 -13.52 -9.87 -13.83
N LEU A 100 -13.00 -11.10 -13.92
CA LEU A 100 -12.74 -11.94 -12.76
C LEU A 100 -11.70 -11.31 -11.82
N VAL A 101 -10.57 -10.85 -12.39
CA VAL A 101 -9.48 -10.21 -11.63
C VAL A 101 -9.97 -8.95 -10.93
N GLU A 102 -10.73 -8.09 -11.61
CA GLU A 102 -11.28 -6.86 -11.04
C GLU A 102 -12.27 -7.15 -9.89
N ARG A 103 -13.10 -8.19 -10.01
CA ARG A 103 -13.98 -8.62 -8.89
C ARG A 103 -13.20 -9.06 -7.66
N LEU A 104 -12.10 -9.80 -7.87
CA LEU A 104 -11.23 -10.27 -6.78
C LEU A 104 -10.49 -9.11 -6.12
N ARG A 105 -9.95 -8.17 -6.92
CA ARG A 105 -9.35 -6.92 -6.43
C ARG A 105 -10.36 -6.04 -5.68
N GLY A 106 -11.63 -6.08 -6.09
CA GLY A 106 -12.75 -5.45 -5.41
C GLY A 106 -13.18 -6.15 -4.11
N GLY A 107 -12.51 -7.22 -3.69
CA GLY A 107 -12.76 -7.92 -2.42
C GLY A 107 -13.78 -9.07 -2.51
N SER A 108 -14.21 -9.48 -3.71
CA SER A 108 -15.07 -10.65 -3.86
C SER A 108 -14.33 -11.93 -3.50
N SER A 109 -15.01 -12.89 -2.86
CA SER A 109 -14.42 -14.22 -2.65
C SER A 109 -14.25 -14.96 -3.98
N ALA A 110 -13.29 -15.90 -4.05
CA ALA A 110 -13.07 -16.72 -5.25
C ALA A 110 -14.35 -17.45 -5.71
N ALA A 111 -15.14 -17.98 -4.77
CA ALA A 111 -16.40 -18.65 -5.07
C ALA A 111 -17.44 -17.68 -5.68
N THR A 112 -17.58 -16.50 -5.10
CA THR A 112 -18.49 -15.45 -5.60
C THR A 112 -18.06 -14.96 -6.99
N ALA A 113 -16.77 -14.75 -7.19
CA ALA A 113 -16.23 -14.21 -8.42
C ALA A 113 -16.33 -15.21 -9.59
N LEU A 114 -16.20 -16.51 -9.31
CA LEU A 114 -16.41 -17.61 -10.27
C LEU A 114 -17.89 -17.79 -10.62
N GLY A 115 -18.81 -17.65 -9.65
CA GLY A 115 -20.25 -17.79 -9.88
C GLY A 115 -20.84 -16.75 -10.84
N ALA A 116 -20.16 -15.61 -11.02
CA ALA A 116 -20.53 -14.59 -12.01
C ALA A 116 -19.99 -14.88 -13.42
N GLY A 117 -19.00 -15.77 -13.56
CA GLY A 117 -18.46 -16.18 -14.87
C GLY A 117 -19.41 -17.13 -15.60
N ARG A 118 -19.29 -17.19 -16.93
CA ARG A 118 -20.06 -18.12 -17.78
C ARG A 118 -19.11 -18.93 -18.67
N PRO A 119 -18.33 -19.86 -18.09
CA PRO A 119 -17.43 -20.69 -18.89
C PRO A 119 -18.25 -21.55 -19.87
N GLU A 120 -17.85 -21.57 -21.14
CA GLU A 120 -18.51 -22.38 -22.17
C GLU A 120 -17.96 -23.81 -22.22
N ASN A 121 -16.73 -24.00 -21.75
CA ASN A 121 -16.05 -25.29 -21.78
C ASN A 121 -15.24 -25.57 -20.51
N ALA A 122 -14.89 -26.84 -20.32
CA ALA A 122 -14.14 -27.31 -19.14
C ALA A 122 -12.69 -26.79 -19.09
N ALA A 123 -12.14 -26.25 -20.18
CA ALA A 123 -10.81 -25.66 -20.18
C ALA A 123 -10.85 -24.24 -19.60
N GLU A 124 -11.79 -23.41 -20.06
CA GLU A 124 -12.08 -22.08 -19.51
C GLU A 124 -12.40 -22.16 -18.01
N GLU A 125 -13.25 -23.09 -17.59
CA GLU A 125 -13.59 -23.29 -16.18
C GLU A 125 -12.34 -23.61 -15.33
N ARG A 126 -11.43 -24.47 -15.85
CA ARG A 126 -10.17 -24.79 -15.17
C ARG A 126 -9.27 -23.55 -15.05
N VAL A 127 -9.13 -22.77 -16.13
CA VAL A 127 -8.31 -21.55 -16.15
C VAL A 127 -8.86 -20.52 -15.17
N LEU A 128 -10.16 -20.23 -15.21
CA LEU A 128 -10.79 -19.27 -14.30
C LEU A 128 -10.66 -19.71 -12.85
N ARG A 129 -10.86 -20.99 -12.55
CA ARG A 129 -10.70 -21.52 -11.19
C ARG A 129 -9.29 -21.37 -10.67
N THR A 130 -8.27 -21.79 -11.43
CA THR A 130 -6.88 -21.61 -11.04
C THR A 130 -6.54 -20.12 -10.86
N LEU A 131 -6.98 -19.26 -11.76
CA LEU A 131 -6.77 -17.82 -11.64
C LEU A 131 -7.45 -17.24 -10.39
N ALA A 132 -8.69 -17.63 -10.12
CA ALA A 132 -9.43 -17.17 -8.96
C ALA A 132 -8.79 -17.61 -7.64
N GLU A 133 -8.25 -18.83 -7.59
CA GLU A 133 -7.52 -19.34 -6.44
C GLU A 133 -6.20 -18.58 -6.24
N GLU A 134 -5.38 -18.40 -7.28
CA GLU A 134 -4.09 -17.70 -7.16
C GLU A 134 -4.26 -16.21 -6.85
N VAL A 135 -5.10 -15.50 -7.59
CA VAL A 135 -5.38 -14.07 -7.36
C VAL A 135 -6.10 -13.89 -6.03
N GLY A 136 -7.07 -14.77 -5.71
CA GLY A 136 -7.76 -14.73 -4.43
C GLY A 136 -6.83 -14.91 -3.23
N ARG A 137 -5.86 -15.84 -3.30
CA ARG A 137 -4.83 -15.99 -2.26
C ARG A 137 -3.92 -14.77 -2.18
N ALA A 138 -3.51 -14.21 -3.31
CA ALA A 138 -2.67 -13.01 -3.34
C ALA A 138 -3.38 -11.80 -2.70
N GLU A 139 -4.64 -11.55 -3.06
CA GLU A 139 -5.44 -10.45 -2.50
C GLU A 139 -5.76 -10.68 -1.01
N ALA A 140 -6.08 -11.92 -0.61
CA ALA A 140 -6.27 -12.26 0.80
C ALA A 140 -4.97 -12.06 1.61
N GLY A 141 -3.82 -12.45 1.06
CA GLY A 141 -2.51 -12.22 1.66
C GLY A 141 -2.20 -10.72 1.80
N LYS A 142 -2.50 -9.92 0.77
CA LYS A 142 -2.38 -8.45 0.81
C LYS A 142 -3.27 -7.85 1.90
N ALA A 143 -4.55 -8.24 1.96
CA ALA A 143 -5.48 -7.78 2.97
C ALA A 143 -5.02 -8.14 4.40
N ALA A 144 -4.53 -9.38 4.60
CA ALA A 144 -3.97 -9.82 5.86
C ALA A 144 -2.71 -9.03 6.26
N ALA A 145 -1.82 -8.74 5.32
CA ALA A 145 -0.64 -7.90 5.56
C ALA A 145 -1.02 -6.46 5.94
N LEU A 146 -2.03 -5.88 5.29
CA LEU A 146 -2.54 -4.55 5.64
C LEU A 146 -3.16 -4.54 7.04
N ALA A 147 -3.96 -5.55 7.38
CA ALA A 147 -4.54 -5.69 8.72
C ALA A 147 -3.46 -5.87 9.79
N ALA A 148 -2.43 -6.68 9.52
CA ALA A 148 -1.29 -6.86 10.41
C ALA A 148 -0.50 -5.56 10.58
N GLY A 149 -0.27 -4.81 9.50
CA GLY A 149 0.36 -3.49 9.51
C GLY A 149 -0.45 -2.47 10.32
N ALA A 150 -1.77 -2.43 10.13
CA ALA A 150 -2.68 -1.59 10.91
C ALA A 150 -2.61 -1.93 12.41
N GLY A 151 -2.62 -3.22 12.76
CA GLY A 151 -2.47 -3.67 14.14
C GLY A 151 -1.09 -3.37 14.73
N ALA A 152 -0.02 -3.39 13.94
CA ALA A 152 1.30 -2.96 14.36
C ALA A 152 1.36 -1.44 14.60
N GLY A 153 0.81 -0.64 13.67
CA GLY A 153 0.70 0.80 13.80
C GLY A 153 -0.09 1.22 15.04
N ALA A 154 -1.25 0.61 15.28
CA ALA A 154 -2.07 0.89 16.45
C ALA A 154 -1.36 0.57 17.78
N ARG A 155 -0.60 -0.55 17.83
CA ARG A 155 0.20 -0.90 19.02
C ARG A 155 1.37 0.06 19.24
N LEU A 156 2.06 0.46 18.17
CA LEU A 156 3.12 1.46 18.24
C LEU A 156 2.57 2.80 18.74
N GLN A 157 1.42 3.23 18.22
CA GLN A 157 0.75 4.45 18.65
C GLN A 157 0.36 4.41 20.13
N ALA A 158 -0.21 3.30 20.60
CA ALA A 158 -0.53 3.12 22.01
C ALA A 158 0.72 3.22 22.91
N LEU A 159 1.81 2.56 22.51
CA LEU A 159 3.09 2.63 23.21
C LEU A 159 3.63 4.06 23.26
N THR A 160 3.63 4.77 22.13
CA THR A 160 4.11 6.16 22.05
C THR A 160 3.27 7.09 22.92
N LEU A 161 1.96 6.94 22.95
CA LEU A 161 1.08 7.77 23.80
C LEU A 161 1.36 7.53 25.29
N SER A 162 1.61 6.28 25.69
CA SER A 162 2.02 5.97 27.06
C SER A 162 3.39 6.58 27.39
N MET A 163 4.37 6.45 26.50
CA MET A 163 5.69 7.08 26.67
C MET A 163 5.57 8.61 26.82
N LEU A 164 4.73 9.26 26.02
CA LEU A 164 4.51 10.70 26.11
C LEU A 164 3.89 11.11 27.46
N ALA A 165 2.98 10.30 27.99
CA ALA A 165 2.40 10.53 29.31
C ALA A 165 3.43 10.34 30.43
N GLU A 166 4.27 9.30 30.33
CA GLU A 166 5.36 9.05 31.29
C GLU A 166 6.41 10.17 31.27
N LEU A 167 6.77 10.69 30.09
CA LEU A 167 7.68 11.82 29.95
C LEU A 167 7.12 13.09 30.59
N ARG A 168 5.85 13.41 30.37
CA ARG A 168 5.20 14.56 31.03
C ARG A 168 5.16 14.43 32.54
N GLU A 169 4.96 13.22 33.06
CA GLU A 169 5.05 12.96 34.50
C GLU A 169 6.48 13.12 35.01
N MET A 170 7.50 12.75 34.22
CA MET A 170 8.89 13.01 34.56
C MET A 170 9.21 14.51 34.57
N GLU A 171 8.74 15.25 33.57
CA GLU A 171 8.86 16.72 33.50
C GLU A 171 8.20 17.40 34.70
N HIS A 172 7.04 16.89 35.15
CA HIS A 172 6.37 17.44 36.32
C HIS A 172 7.13 17.18 37.62
N ARG A 173 7.80 16.02 37.73
CA ARG A 173 8.54 15.61 38.94
C ARG A 173 9.96 16.17 39.04
N HIS A 174 10.56 16.61 37.93
CA HIS A 174 11.95 17.07 37.90
C HIS A 174 12.03 18.48 37.31
N THR A 175 12.69 19.39 38.04
CA THR A 175 12.85 20.79 37.64
C THR A 175 14.30 21.11 37.24
N ASP A 176 15.19 20.11 37.22
CA ASP A 176 16.59 20.28 36.85
C ASP A 176 16.73 20.53 35.34
N GLU A 177 17.45 21.58 34.95
CA GLU A 177 17.60 22.02 33.55
C GLU A 177 18.24 20.94 32.67
N ASP A 178 19.27 20.24 33.18
CA ASP A 178 19.93 19.15 32.45
C ASP A 178 18.97 17.98 32.19
N VAL A 179 18.13 17.65 33.17
CA VAL A 179 17.12 16.59 33.06
C VAL A 179 16.04 17.00 32.07
N LEU A 180 15.61 18.26 32.10
CA LEU A 180 14.63 18.80 31.17
C LEU A 180 15.18 18.79 29.73
N GLY A 181 16.45 19.14 29.54
CA GLY A 181 17.12 19.05 28.24
C GLY A 181 17.14 17.63 27.67
N ASP A 182 17.48 16.64 28.49
CA ASP A 182 17.45 15.22 28.10
C ASP A 182 16.01 14.74 27.83
N LEU A 183 15.03 15.16 28.64
CA LEU A 183 13.61 14.83 28.44
C LEU A 183 13.07 15.39 27.12
N LEU A 184 13.42 16.62 26.76
CA LEU A 184 13.05 17.22 25.47
C LEU A 184 13.58 16.41 24.29
N LEU A 185 14.79 15.87 24.38
CA LEU A 185 15.34 15.00 23.33
C LEU A 185 14.55 13.69 23.20
N ILE A 186 14.10 13.12 24.31
CA ILE A 186 13.31 11.88 24.33
C ILE A 186 11.87 12.14 23.87
N ASP A 187 11.25 13.24 24.29
CA ASP A 187 9.93 13.68 23.85
C ASP A 187 9.89 13.78 22.31
N HIS A 188 10.93 14.38 21.74
CA HIS A 188 11.02 14.52 20.29
C HIS A 188 11.12 13.19 19.55
N ARG A 189 11.94 12.25 20.05
CA ARG A 189 12.03 10.89 19.48
C ARG A 189 10.71 10.14 19.61
N THR A 190 9.99 10.37 20.71
CA THR A 190 8.67 9.80 20.97
C THR A 190 7.66 10.37 19.98
N ALA A 191 7.63 11.69 19.75
CA ALA A 191 6.81 12.32 18.73
C ALA A 191 7.10 11.78 17.31
N GLN A 192 8.36 11.50 16.99
CA GLN A 192 8.74 10.87 15.71
C GLN A 192 8.26 9.41 15.58
N ALA A 193 8.33 8.63 16.65
CA ALA A 193 7.77 7.28 16.68
C ALA A 193 6.24 7.30 16.50
N GLY A 194 5.57 8.28 17.11
CA GLY A 194 4.14 8.52 16.94
C GLY A 194 3.77 8.86 15.50
N ARG A 195 4.54 9.75 14.86
CA ARG A 195 4.39 10.07 13.43
C ARG A 195 4.53 8.81 12.56
N LEU A 196 5.52 7.96 12.83
CA LEU A 196 5.71 6.71 12.10
C LEU A 196 4.50 5.78 12.26
N ALA A 197 3.96 5.66 13.47
CA ALA A 197 2.76 4.88 13.75
C ALA A 197 1.55 5.40 12.96
N ASP A 198 1.35 6.72 12.98
CA ASP A 198 0.31 7.40 12.21
C ASP A 198 0.50 7.18 10.70
N SER A 199 1.73 7.28 10.19
CA SER A 199 2.05 7.01 8.78
C SER A 199 1.70 5.58 8.36
N ILE A 200 1.97 4.59 9.21
CA ILE A 200 1.54 3.19 8.98
C ILE A 200 0.01 3.10 8.97
N ALA A 201 -0.67 3.75 9.92
CA ALA A 201 -2.12 3.73 9.99
C ALA A 201 -2.76 4.36 8.74
N VAL A 202 -2.24 5.49 8.26
CA VAL A 202 -2.69 6.13 7.01
C VAL A 202 -2.52 5.19 5.82
N LEU A 203 -1.35 4.56 5.65
CA LEU A 203 -1.05 3.69 4.51
C LEU A 203 -1.88 2.39 4.51
N THR A 204 -2.20 1.88 5.69
CA THR A 204 -3.01 0.66 5.85
C THR A 204 -4.52 0.93 5.79
N GLY A 205 -4.92 2.20 5.64
CA GLY A 205 -6.33 2.61 5.68
C GLY A 205 -6.96 2.56 7.08
N ALA A 206 -6.15 2.31 8.11
CA ALA A 206 -6.59 2.40 9.49
C ALA A 206 -6.83 3.86 9.89
N ARG A 207 -7.56 4.05 11.00
CA ARG A 207 -7.78 5.38 11.54
C ARG A 207 -6.48 5.89 12.17
N SER A 208 -5.91 6.93 11.58
CA SER A 208 -4.75 7.65 12.12
C SER A 208 -5.17 8.96 12.79
N GLY A 209 -4.40 9.36 13.80
CA GLY A 209 -4.40 10.70 14.35
C GLY A 209 -5.57 11.07 15.26
N ARG A 210 -5.41 12.22 15.91
CA ARG A 210 -6.44 12.85 16.75
C ARG A 210 -7.46 13.58 15.88
N ARG A 211 -8.74 13.58 16.28
CA ARG A 211 -9.76 14.43 15.66
C ARG A 211 -9.88 15.74 16.42
N TRP A 212 -9.86 16.86 15.70
CA TRP A 212 -10.09 18.18 16.23
C TRP A 212 -11.53 18.60 15.95
N ALA A 213 -12.27 19.00 16.97
CA ALA A 213 -13.67 19.42 16.81
C ALA A 213 -13.77 20.85 16.28
N LYS A 214 -12.90 21.74 16.76
CA LYS A 214 -12.83 23.14 16.35
C LYS A 214 -11.81 23.34 15.23
N PRO A 215 -11.97 24.38 14.37
CA PRO A 215 -10.94 24.81 13.46
C PRO A 215 -9.63 25.15 14.18
N ILE A 216 -8.50 24.93 13.51
CA ILE A 216 -7.15 25.14 14.04
C ILE A 216 -6.44 26.19 13.20
N VAL A 217 -5.97 27.27 13.82
CA VAL A 217 -5.24 28.36 13.15
C VAL A 217 -3.97 27.88 12.45
N MET A 218 -3.60 28.52 11.36
CA MET A 218 -2.48 28.12 10.50
C MET A 218 -1.15 28.03 11.27
N GLU A 219 -0.88 28.97 12.18
CA GLU A 219 0.32 28.94 13.02
C GLU A 219 0.37 27.68 13.89
N SER A 220 -0.77 27.22 14.39
CA SER A 220 -0.88 25.98 15.16
C SER A 220 -0.71 24.74 14.28
N ILE A 221 -1.17 24.78 13.03
CA ILE A 221 -0.93 23.71 12.04
C ILE A 221 0.58 23.57 11.77
N ILE A 222 1.26 24.69 11.49
CA ILE A 222 2.70 24.68 11.20
C ILE A 222 3.47 24.19 12.44
N ARG A 223 3.15 24.72 13.63
CA ARG A 223 3.81 24.32 14.88
C ARG A 223 3.57 22.84 15.19
N GLY A 224 2.34 22.36 14.98
CA GLY A 224 1.98 20.96 15.15
C GLY A 224 2.72 20.02 14.20
N ALA A 225 2.98 20.46 12.96
CA ALA A 225 3.81 19.74 12.01
C ALA A 225 5.29 19.75 12.42
N MET A 226 5.82 20.91 12.83
CA MET A 226 7.21 21.06 13.28
C MET A 226 7.52 20.20 14.51
N GLY A 227 6.61 20.13 15.49
CA GLY A 227 6.77 19.31 16.68
C GLY A 227 6.87 17.80 16.42
N ARG A 228 6.66 17.36 15.18
CA ARG A 228 6.75 15.96 14.77
C ARG A 228 8.01 15.64 14.00
N ILE A 229 8.94 16.57 13.76
CA ILE A 229 10.08 16.32 12.85
C ILE A 229 11.45 16.55 13.47
N GLY A 230 12.42 15.68 13.18
CA GLY A 230 13.80 15.74 13.72
C GLY A 230 14.41 17.13 13.70
N GLY A 231 14.46 17.74 12.51
CA GLY A 231 15.11 19.03 12.26
C GLY A 231 14.25 20.27 12.54
N TYR A 232 13.30 20.25 13.47
CA TYR A 232 12.36 21.36 13.70
C TYR A 232 13.05 22.72 13.96
N GLN A 233 14.21 22.72 14.63
CA GLN A 233 14.98 23.94 14.94
C GLN A 233 15.49 24.66 13.69
N ARG A 234 15.61 23.95 12.57
CA ARG A 234 16.07 24.46 11.27
C ARG A 234 14.95 25.03 10.42
N VAL A 235 13.69 24.89 10.85
CA VAL A 235 12.53 25.38 10.11
C VAL A 235 12.27 26.84 10.46
N ARG A 236 12.18 27.69 9.44
CA ARG A 236 11.82 29.11 9.55
C ARG A 236 10.48 29.33 8.87
N SER A 237 9.47 29.64 9.68
CA SER A 237 8.11 29.91 9.19
C SER A 237 7.89 31.40 8.97
N HIS A 238 7.37 31.72 7.78
CA HIS A 238 6.98 33.03 7.31
C HIS A 238 5.49 32.98 6.97
N SER A 239 4.64 33.20 7.98
CA SER A 239 3.18 33.26 7.84
C SER A 239 2.69 34.65 8.25
N THR A 240 1.84 35.25 7.42
CA THR A 240 1.05 36.45 7.77
C THR A 240 -0.44 36.20 7.63
N VAL A 241 -0.83 34.93 7.42
CA VAL A 241 -2.19 34.57 7.04
C VAL A 241 -3.00 34.17 8.27
N ASN A 242 -4.04 34.95 8.58
CA ASN A 242 -4.95 34.65 9.69
C ASN A 242 -6.13 33.78 9.25
N VAL A 243 -5.85 32.51 8.95
CA VAL A 243 -6.83 31.49 8.55
C VAL A 243 -6.72 30.25 9.42
N ALA A 244 -7.81 29.52 9.54
CA ALA A 244 -7.90 28.28 10.30
C ALA A 244 -8.37 27.13 9.42
N VAL A 245 -7.72 25.98 9.58
CA VAL A 245 -8.08 24.73 8.90
C VAL A 245 -9.20 24.04 9.68
N ALA A 246 -10.21 23.54 8.98
CA ALA A 246 -11.33 22.80 9.56
C ALA A 246 -10.81 21.62 10.41
N GLY A 247 -11.37 21.44 11.61
CA GLY A 247 -10.84 20.47 12.58
C GLY A 247 -10.78 19.03 12.09
N HIS A 248 -11.72 18.62 11.24
CA HIS A 248 -11.73 17.27 10.64
C HIS A 248 -10.57 17.03 9.65
N ALA A 249 -9.97 18.09 9.10
CA ALA A 249 -8.83 18.04 8.18
C ALA A 249 -7.51 18.50 8.81
N ALA A 250 -7.56 19.22 9.94
CA ALA A 250 -6.39 19.79 10.61
C ALA A 250 -5.28 18.75 10.85
N GLU A 251 -5.63 17.57 11.35
CA GLU A 251 -4.65 16.50 11.59
C GLU A 251 -4.01 15.97 10.31
N GLY A 252 -4.81 15.79 9.25
CA GLY A 252 -4.30 15.36 7.95
C GLY A 252 -3.37 16.38 7.31
N VAL A 253 -3.69 17.67 7.44
CA VAL A 253 -2.82 18.77 6.96
C VAL A 253 -1.53 18.84 7.77
N MET A 254 -1.60 18.77 9.10
CA MET A 254 -0.41 18.74 9.96
C MET A 254 0.50 17.57 9.63
N HIS A 255 -0.07 16.38 9.40
CA HIS A 255 0.68 15.18 9.09
C HIS A 255 1.33 15.26 7.70
N ALA A 256 0.59 15.69 6.68
CA ALA A 256 1.14 15.90 5.34
C ALA A 256 2.28 16.92 5.36
N LEU A 257 2.10 18.04 6.08
CA LEU A 257 3.15 19.04 6.24
C LEU A 257 4.35 18.49 7.01
N ALA A 258 4.15 17.71 8.07
CA ALA A 258 5.25 17.08 8.81
C ALA A 258 6.10 16.16 7.91
N GLU A 259 5.48 15.35 7.06
CA GLU A 259 6.20 14.49 6.11
C GLU A 259 6.98 15.30 5.07
N ILE A 260 6.44 16.43 4.60
CA ILE A 260 7.15 17.33 3.67
C ILE A 260 8.35 17.99 4.37
N LEU A 261 8.16 18.51 5.59
CA LEU A 261 9.22 19.18 6.35
C LEU A 261 10.34 18.22 6.76
N ASP A 262 10.00 16.99 7.15
CA ASP A 262 10.98 15.96 7.49
C ASP A 262 11.83 15.60 6.28
N ASN A 263 11.22 15.46 5.10
CA ASN A 263 11.96 15.24 3.86
C ASN A 263 12.89 16.43 3.55
N ALA A 264 12.37 17.67 3.57
CA ALA A 264 13.16 18.87 3.32
C ALA A 264 14.38 18.97 4.26
N ALA A 265 14.19 18.68 5.56
CA ALA A 265 15.25 18.72 6.54
C ALA A 265 16.29 17.59 6.35
N ASN A 266 15.84 16.37 6.02
CA ASN A 266 16.72 15.21 5.83
C ASN A 266 17.54 15.26 4.52
N PHE A 267 17.00 15.88 3.46
CA PHE A 267 17.72 16.04 2.19
C PHE A 267 18.56 17.31 2.11
N SER A 268 18.43 18.21 3.10
CA SER A 268 19.24 19.43 3.21
C SER A 268 20.47 19.24 4.08
N PRO A 269 21.61 19.90 3.78
CA PRO A 269 22.78 19.93 4.66
C PRO A 269 22.43 20.33 6.09
N PRO A 270 23.09 19.80 7.13
CA PRO A 270 22.70 20.03 8.53
C PRO A 270 22.78 21.50 8.97
N THR A 271 23.58 22.31 8.29
CA THR A 271 23.72 23.76 8.53
C THR A 271 22.69 24.61 7.78
N ALA A 272 21.96 24.04 6.81
CA ALA A 272 20.99 24.76 6.00
C ALA A 272 19.62 24.83 6.70
N GLU A 273 18.98 26.00 6.63
CA GLU A 273 17.61 26.22 7.08
C GLU A 273 16.59 25.80 6.00
N VAL A 274 15.41 25.36 6.46
CA VAL A 274 14.24 25.05 5.63
C VAL A 274 13.23 26.17 5.82
N HIS A 275 12.80 26.80 4.73
CA HIS A 275 11.89 27.95 4.80
C HIS A 275 10.47 27.52 4.46
N VAL A 276 9.51 27.99 5.25
CA VAL A 276 8.07 27.72 5.05
C VAL A 276 7.37 29.04 4.83
N TYR A 277 6.82 29.24 3.64
CA TYR A 277 6.02 30.41 3.29
C TYR A 277 4.56 30.03 3.23
N VAL A 278 3.68 30.87 3.77
CA VAL A 278 2.24 30.65 3.68
C VAL A 278 1.57 31.86 3.05
N GLU A 279 0.82 31.61 1.98
CA GLU A 279 0.13 32.63 1.20
C GLU A 279 -1.33 32.23 0.95
N GLU A 280 -2.25 33.16 1.14
CA GLU A 280 -3.66 33.00 0.75
C GLU A 280 -3.81 33.36 -0.73
N VAL A 281 -4.46 32.48 -1.48
CA VAL A 281 -4.75 32.64 -2.92
C VAL A 281 -6.25 32.44 -3.15
N PRO A 282 -6.82 32.87 -4.30
CA PRO A 282 -8.25 32.68 -4.53
C PRO A 282 -8.75 31.23 -4.45
N ALA A 283 -7.87 30.25 -4.70
CA ALA A 283 -8.17 28.83 -4.63
C ALA A 283 -8.07 28.21 -3.21
N GLY A 284 -7.55 28.96 -2.22
CA GLY A 284 -7.28 28.44 -0.88
C GLY A 284 -5.98 29.00 -0.28
N VAL A 285 -5.19 28.15 0.37
CA VAL A 285 -3.90 28.52 0.95
C VAL A 285 -2.79 27.65 0.36
N VAL A 286 -1.68 28.28 -0.03
CA VAL A 286 -0.47 27.60 -0.47
C VAL A 286 0.58 27.67 0.63
N ILE A 287 1.05 26.50 1.05
CA ILE A 287 2.22 26.36 1.91
C ILE A 287 3.39 25.95 1.01
N THR A 288 4.39 26.82 0.88
CA THR A 288 5.61 26.55 0.12
C THR A 288 6.73 26.19 1.07
N VAL A 289 7.27 24.98 0.95
CA VAL A 289 8.46 24.52 1.69
C VAL A 289 9.65 24.55 0.75
N GLU A 290 10.64 25.40 1.05
CA GLU A 290 11.87 25.53 0.28
C GLU A 290 13.06 24.95 1.04
N ASP A 291 13.73 23.99 0.42
CA ASP A 291 14.93 23.36 0.94
C ASP A 291 16.19 23.77 0.14
N SER A 292 17.36 23.51 0.72
CA SER A 292 18.67 23.76 0.07
C SER A 292 19.39 22.42 -0.18
N GLY A 293 18.61 21.36 -0.39
CA GLY A 293 19.06 19.99 -0.48
C GLY A 293 19.43 19.53 -1.89
N LEU A 294 19.50 18.22 -2.05
CA LEU A 294 19.76 17.61 -3.36
C LEU A 294 18.56 17.80 -4.30
N VAL A 295 18.83 18.35 -5.48
CA VAL A 295 17.82 18.43 -6.56
C VAL A 295 17.42 17.02 -6.99
N MET A 296 16.12 16.79 -7.13
CA MET A 296 15.61 15.50 -7.61
C MET A 296 15.97 15.30 -9.09
N SER A 297 16.46 14.11 -9.45
CA SER A 297 16.55 13.72 -10.86
C SER A 297 15.15 13.58 -11.48
N ASP A 298 15.01 13.69 -12.80
CA ASP A 298 13.71 13.58 -13.47
C ASP A 298 12.95 12.29 -13.13
N VAL A 299 13.68 11.18 -12.94
CA VAL A 299 13.09 9.89 -12.55
C VAL A 299 12.56 9.96 -11.12
N ALA A 300 13.30 10.60 -10.21
CA ALA A 300 12.87 10.78 -8.82
C ALA A 300 11.69 11.75 -8.72
N LEU A 301 11.70 12.84 -9.49
CA LEU A 301 10.61 13.81 -9.58
C LEU A 301 9.32 13.15 -10.07
N ARG A 302 9.36 12.41 -11.19
CA ARG A 302 8.18 11.66 -11.70
C ARG A 302 7.63 10.66 -10.69
N ARG A 303 8.50 10.05 -9.88
CA ARG A 303 8.07 9.12 -8.81
C ARG A 303 7.42 9.89 -7.66
N ALA A 304 7.97 11.04 -7.28
CA ALA A 304 7.41 11.91 -6.26
C ALA A 304 6.02 12.43 -6.69
N GLU A 305 5.88 12.90 -7.93
CA GLU A 305 4.62 13.35 -8.53
C GLU A 305 3.58 12.22 -8.55
N ARG A 306 3.95 11.01 -8.98
CA ARG A 306 3.05 9.85 -8.92
C ARG A 306 2.61 9.52 -7.50
N ALA A 307 3.53 9.57 -6.53
CA ALA A 307 3.21 9.25 -5.14
C ALA A 307 2.15 10.17 -4.53
N VAL A 308 2.12 11.44 -4.94
CA VAL A 308 1.16 12.46 -4.47
C VAL A 308 -0.01 12.69 -5.43
N SER A 309 -0.10 11.94 -6.53
CA SER A 309 -1.16 12.06 -7.53
C SER A 309 -2.48 11.43 -7.06
N ASP A 310 -3.55 11.65 -7.85
CA ASP A 310 -4.85 11.01 -7.65
C ASP A 310 -4.88 9.51 -8.00
N GLU A 311 -3.78 8.95 -8.52
CA GLU A 311 -3.70 7.52 -8.83
C GLU A 311 -3.79 6.66 -7.55
N PRO A 312 -4.49 5.51 -7.58
CA PRO A 312 -4.54 4.60 -6.43
C PRO A 312 -3.13 4.18 -5.99
N LEU A 313 -2.87 4.25 -4.69
CA LEU A 313 -1.57 3.89 -4.14
C LEU A 313 -1.36 2.37 -4.23
N ASP A 314 -0.41 1.95 -5.06
CA ASP A 314 0.10 0.59 -5.03
C ASP A 314 1.18 0.45 -3.96
N LEU A 315 0.78 -0.07 -2.79
CA LEU A 315 1.68 -0.33 -1.67
C LEU A 315 2.80 -1.34 -2.01
N SER A 316 2.61 -2.19 -3.02
CA SER A 316 3.64 -3.15 -3.45
C SER A 316 4.78 -2.49 -4.22
N SER A 317 4.55 -1.29 -4.77
CA SER A 317 5.54 -0.48 -5.47
C SER A 317 6.40 0.38 -4.52
N LEU A 318 6.04 0.45 -3.23
CA LEU A 318 6.80 1.18 -2.23
C LEU A 318 8.10 0.46 -1.91
N SER A 319 9.21 0.99 -2.43
CA SER A 319 10.56 0.48 -2.16
C SER A 319 11.30 1.40 -1.18
N GLY A 320 11.74 0.85 -0.05
CA GLY A 320 12.66 1.49 0.91
C GLY A 320 12.00 2.32 2.02
N THR A 321 12.77 3.23 2.61
CA THR A 321 12.40 4.12 3.74
C THR A 321 11.57 5.35 3.32
N ARG A 322 11.05 5.38 2.09
CA ARG A 322 10.44 6.56 1.48
C ARG A 322 8.91 6.57 1.58
N LEU A 323 8.41 6.36 2.79
CA LEU A 323 6.97 6.31 3.06
C LEU A 323 6.30 7.69 3.02
N GLY A 324 7.05 8.76 3.31
CA GLY A 324 6.48 10.08 3.55
C GLY A 324 5.65 10.63 2.38
N LEU A 325 6.15 10.59 1.15
CA LEU A 325 5.39 11.07 -0.01
C LEU A 325 4.15 10.21 -0.31
N ALA A 326 4.18 8.92 -0.02
CA ALA A 326 3.01 8.05 -0.16
C ALA A 326 1.93 8.39 0.87
N VAL A 327 2.33 8.68 2.12
CA VAL A 327 1.43 9.19 3.18
C VAL A 327 0.82 10.52 2.76
N VAL A 328 1.64 11.45 2.26
CA VAL A 328 1.18 12.74 1.73
C VAL A 328 0.16 12.52 0.62
N GLY A 329 0.38 11.60 -0.32
CA GLY A 329 -0.60 11.29 -1.37
C GLY A 329 -1.93 10.74 -0.85
N VAL A 330 -1.90 9.86 0.15
CA VAL A 330 -3.14 9.36 0.78
C VAL A 330 -3.90 10.49 1.47
N LEU A 331 -3.20 11.34 2.22
CA LEU A 331 -3.80 12.49 2.90
C LEU A 331 -4.31 13.54 1.92
N ALA A 332 -3.59 13.77 0.83
CA ALA A 332 -3.97 14.67 -0.25
C ALA A 332 -5.29 14.24 -0.88
N ARG A 333 -5.41 12.97 -1.29
CA ARG A 333 -6.67 12.42 -1.83
C ARG A 333 -7.81 12.48 -0.82
N LYS A 334 -7.53 12.16 0.45
CA LYS A 334 -8.55 12.16 1.52
C LYS A 334 -9.13 13.55 1.80
N HIS A 335 -8.32 14.59 1.69
CA HIS A 335 -8.67 15.96 2.07
C HIS A 335 -8.73 16.93 0.88
N GLY A 336 -8.56 16.47 -0.36
CA GLY A 336 -8.53 17.34 -1.55
C GLY A 336 -7.31 18.28 -1.60
N LEU A 337 -6.20 17.94 -0.94
CA LEU A 337 -4.98 18.74 -1.00
C LEU A 337 -4.30 18.53 -2.36
N ARG A 338 -3.62 19.54 -2.88
CA ARG A 338 -2.78 19.40 -4.08
C ARG A 338 -1.33 19.62 -3.74
N VAL A 339 -0.45 18.74 -4.23
CA VAL A 339 0.99 18.84 -4.03
C VAL A 339 1.68 18.99 -5.37
N SER A 340 2.61 19.94 -5.46
CA SER A 340 3.45 20.13 -6.63
C SER A 340 4.88 20.41 -6.23
N PHE A 341 5.81 20.13 -7.14
CA PHE A 341 7.24 20.27 -6.93
C PHE A 341 7.80 21.29 -7.91
N ARG A 342 8.78 22.08 -7.47
CA ARG A 342 9.53 23.02 -8.30
C ARG A 342 10.99 23.09 -7.85
N PRO A 343 11.91 23.61 -8.67
CA PRO A 343 13.21 24.02 -8.18
C PRO A 343 13.06 25.10 -7.08
N SER A 344 13.79 24.92 -5.98
CA SER A 344 13.87 25.90 -4.88
C SER A 344 14.81 27.04 -5.26
N ALA A 345 14.46 28.27 -4.86
CA ALA A 345 15.36 29.42 -5.00
C ALA A 345 16.67 29.24 -4.20
N ARG A 346 16.69 28.31 -3.24
CA ARG A 346 17.85 27.98 -2.40
C ARG A 346 18.71 26.85 -2.95
N GLY A 347 18.44 26.39 -4.17
CA GLY A 347 19.25 25.39 -4.89
C GLY A 347 18.82 23.94 -4.69
N GLY A 348 17.78 23.68 -3.89
CA GLY A 348 17.23 22.35 -3.67
C GLY A 348 15.85 22.15 -4.31
N THR A 349 14.94 21.50 -3.58
CA THR A 349 13.56 21.25 -4.01
C THR A 349 12.57 22.13 -3.24
N GLY A 350 11.64 22.74 -3.98
CA GLY A 350 10.49 23.45 -3.44
C GLY A 350 9.25 22.58 -3.54
N VAL A 351 8.51 22.41 -2.45
CA VAL A 351 7.24 21.68 -2.41
C VAL A 351 6.12 22.66 -2.10
N LEU A 352 5.09 22.68 -2.94
CA LEU A 352 3.89 23.49 -2.71
C LEU A 352 2.76 22.55 -2.30
N LEU A 353 2.20 22.80 -1.11
CA LEU A 353 1.00 22.14 -0.59
C LEU A 353 -0.16 23.14 -0.62
N MET A 354 -1.14 22.89 -1.49
CA MET A 354 -2.37 23.67 -1.59
C MET A 354 -3.45 23.04 -0.72
N ILE A 355 -4.00 23.83 0.19
CA ILE A 355 -5.19 23.51 0.98
C ILE A 355 -6.39 24.20 0.32
N PRO A 356 -7.42 23.48 -0.12
CA PRO A 356 -8.57 24.06 -0.81
C PRO A 356 -9.40 24.95 0.13
N GLN A 357 -10.06 25.95 -0.46
CA GLN A 357 -10.88 26.92 0.28
C GLN A 357 -11.98 26.26 1.14
N GLU A 358 -12.53 25.11 0.72
CA GLU A 358 -13.56 24.40 1.49
C GLU A 358 -13.09 23.91 2.86
N LEU A 359 -11.77 23.76 3.05
CA LEU A 359 -11.18 23.35 4.34
C LEU A 359 -10.76 24.54 5.20
N LEU A 360 -10.96 25.77 4.74
CA LEU A 360 -10.51 26.97 5.41
C LEU A 360 -11.68 27.74 6.02
N SER A 361 -11.41 28.35 7.15
CA SER A 361 -12.32 29.22 7.89
C SER A 361 -11.54 30.38 8.46
N ARG A 362 -12.19 31.52 8.68
CA ARG A 362 -11.55 32.63 9.38
C ARG A 362 -11.86 32.51 10.87
N PRO A 363 -10.85 32.41 11.74
CA PRO A 363 -11.09 32.37 13.19
C PRO A 363 -11.82 33.64 13.61
N ARG A 364 -12.93 33.50 14.33
CA ARG A 364 -13.56 34.63 15.02
C ARG A 364 -12.66 34.98 16.20
N ALA A 365 -12.44 36.27 16.48
CA ALA A 365 -11.48 36.79 17.48
C ALA A 365 -11.65 36.28 18.94
N ALA A 366 -12.55 35.32 19.20
CA ALA A 366 -12.82 34.74 20.51
C ALA A 366 -12.34 33.27 20.67
N ASP A 367 -11.74 32.65 19.64
CA ASP A 367 -11.24 31.26 19.69
C ASP A 367 -9.68 31.19 19.70
N GLU A 368 -9.04 32.07 20.46
CA GLU A 368 -7.64 31.87 20.86
C GLU A 368 -7.59 30.77 21.96
N PRO A 369 -6.75 29.73 21.85
CA PRO A 369 -6.61 28.75 22.92
C PRO A 369 -6.08 29.42 24.20
N PRO A 370 -6.47 28.98 25.40
CA PRO A 370 -5.88 29.49 26.64
C PRO A 370 -4.41 29.05 26.69
N GLY A 371 -3.52 29.92 26.23
CA GLY A 371 -2.09 29.82 26.46
C GLY A 371 -1.79 30.11 27.93
N PHE A 372 -0.85 29.37 28.50
CA PHE A 372 -0.27 29.64 29.82
C PHE A 372 0.09 31.14 29.93
N ALA A 373 -0.66 31.87 30.74
CA ALA A 373 -0.38 33.28 31.01
C ALA A 373 0.86 33.39 31.88
N ALA A 374 1.94 33.96 31.34
CA ALA A 374 3.00 34.55 32.14
C ALA A 374 2.42 35.73 32.96
N PRO A 375 2.76 35.91 34.24
CA PRO A 375 2.22 37.02 35.03
C PRO A 375 2.84 38.34 34.56
N LEU A 376 2.02 39.24 34.01
CA LEU A 376 2.40 40.65 33.81
C LEU A 376 2.14 41.45 35.10
N PRO A 377 2.95 42.49 35.42
CA PRO A 377 2.91 43.17 36.71
C PRO A 377 1.69 44.08 36.85
N ALA A 378 1.11 44.10 38.04
CA ALA A 378 -0.02 44.95 38.40
C ALA A 378 0.35 46.46 38.31
N ALA A 379 -0.36 47.19 37.46
CA ALA A 379 -0.37 48.64 37.47
C ALA A 379 -1.47 49.13 38.43
N GLN A 380 -1.05 49.93 39.39
CA GLN A 380 -1.84 50.55 40.45
C GLN A 380 -2.79 51.61 39.88
N THR A 381 -4.01 51.71 40.41
CA THR A 381 -4.80 52.94 40.30
C THR A 381 -5.72 53.11 41.51
N SER A 382 -5.85 54.37 41.89
CA SER A 382 -6.18 54.96 43.18
C SER A 382 -7.67 54.95 43.56
N ALA A 383 -7.94 55.01 44.86
CA ALA A 383 -9.22 55.45 45.48
C ALA A 383 -8.94 56.74 46.32
N PRO A 384 -9.90 57.54 46.88
CA PRO A 384 -11.29 57.16 47.26
C PRO A 384 -12.45 58.25 47.32
N THR A 385 -13.73 57.79 47.35
CA THR A 385 -14.93 58.19 48.21
C THR A 385 -15.73 59.52 47.99
N PRO A 386 -17.04 59.74 48.40
CA PRO A 386 -18.14 58.88 48.98
C PRO A 386 -19.55 58.93 48.27
N ALA A 387 -20.48 58.10 48.78
CA ALA A 387 -21.88 57.80 48.37
C ALA A 387 -22.99 58.84 48.74
N PRO A 388 -24.26 58.60 48.34
CA PRO A 388 -25.23 58.02 49.29
C PRO A 388 -26.25 56.97 48.73
N VAL A 389 -26.88 56.25 49.68
CA VAL A 389 -27.75 55.05 49.59
C VAL A 389 -29.22 55.40 49.27
N PRO A 390 -30.04 54.48 48.69
CA PRO A 390 -31.12 53.88 49.51
C PRO A 390 -31.40 52.37 49.29
N ALA A 391 -31.56 51.68 50.43
CA ALA A 391 -32.53 50.64 50.84
C ALA A 391 -32.82 49.36 50.00
N ALA A 392 -32.42 48.20 50.57
CA ALA A 392 -33.14 46.92 50.85
C ALA A 392 -34.36 46.54 49.95
N ALA A 393 -34.62 45.32 49.46
CA ALA A 393 -34.27 43.89 49.65
C ALA A 393 -35.28 43.08 48.75
N PRO A 394 -35.39 41.73 48.68
CA PRO A 394 -34.60 40.62 49.24
C PRO A 394 -34.15 39.53 48.22
N GLN A 395 -33.30 38.62 48.70
CA GLN A 395 -32.75 37.44 48.03
C GLN A 395 -33.80 36.35 47.70
N PRO A 396 -33.64 35.57 46.61
CA PRO A 396 -34.27 34.26 46.47
C PRO A 396 -33.44 33.17 47.16
N LYS A 397 -34.08 32.43 48.07
CA LYS A 397 -33.56 31.19 48.68
C LYS A 397 -33.43 30.05 47.64
N PRO A 398 -32.57 29.05 47.90
CA PRO A 398 -32.37 27.89 47.02
C PRO A 398 -33.56 26.92 47.06
N ALA A 399 -33.98 26.43 45.90
CA ALA A 399 -34.97 25.36 45.79
C ALA A 399 -34.32 23.96 45.95
N PRO A 400 -35.08 22.94 46.42
CA PRO A 400 -34.53 21.70 46.96
C PRO A 400 -34.15 20.66 45.89
N ALA A 401 -33.26 19.75 46.28
CA ALA A 401 -32.82 18.58 45.52
C ALA A 401 -33.98 17.65 45.09
N PRO A 402 -33.89 16.99 43.92
CA PRO A 402 -34.83 15.95 43.53
C PRO A 402 -34.49 14.59 44.18
N THR A 403 -35.47 14.01 44.86
CA THR A 403 -35.50 12.63 45.37
C THR A 403 -35.71 11.62 44.21
N PRO A 404 -35.15 10.40 44.28
CA PRO A 404 -35.14 9.45 43.16
C PRO A 404 -36.35 8.49 43.13
N ALA A 405 -36.73 8.03 41.94
CA ALA A 405 -37.63 6.88 41.73
C ALA A 405 -37.49 6.35 40.27
N PRO A 406 -37.92 5.11 39.96
CA PRO A 406 -37.76 3.84 40.69
C PRO A 406 -37.13 2.75 39.78
N ALA A 407 -36.73 1.63 40.41
CA ALA A 407 -36.12 0.46 39.76
C ALA A 407 -37.07 -0.25 38.76
N PRO A 408 -36.53 -0.87 37.68
CA PRO A 408 -37.25 -1.87 36.89
C PRO A 408 -37.16 -3.28 37.51
N VAL A 409 -38.24 -4.02 37.27
CA VAL A 409 -38.63 -5.32 37.81
C VAL A 409 -37.80 -6.49 37.27
N GLU A 410 -37.62 -7.50 38.13
CA GLU A 410 -37.00 -8.81 37.96
C GLU A 410 -37.98 -9.86 37.40
N ALA A 411 -37.52 -10.71 36.45
CA ALA A 411 -37.79 -12.17 36.26
C ALA A 411 -37.54 -12.60 34.78
N PRO A 412 -37.24 -13.89 34.43
CA PRO A 412 -36.94 -15.09 35.24
C PRO A 412 -35.57 -15.75 34.88
N PRO A 413 -35.11 -16.78 35.63
CA PRO A 413 -33.81 -17.42 35.39
C PRO A 413 -33.88 -18.50 34.31
N ALA A 414 -32.85 -18.59 33.47
CA ALA A 414 -32.67 -19.66 32.49
C ALA A 414 -31.32 -20.37 32.71
N ALA A 415 -31.45 -21.59 33.24
CA ALA A 415 -30.66 -22.80 33.04
C ALA A 415 -29.12 -22.80 33.21
N ASP A 416 -28.70 -23.65 34.14
CA ASP A 416 -27.34 -24.16 34.36
C ASP A 416 -26.67 -24.74 33.09
N PRO A 417 -25.33 -24.69 32.98
CA PRO A 417 -24.61 -25.46 31.99
C PRO A 417 -24.58 -26.95 32.41
N VAL A 418 -25.13 -27.78 31.54
CA VAL A 418 -25.09 -29.24 31.64
C VAL A 418 -23.66 -29.75 31.52
N ALA A 419 -23.34 -30.65 32.45
CA ALA A 419 -22.28 -31.65 32.50
C ALA A 419 -21.34 -31.77 31.28
N ALA A 420 -20.05 -31.61 31.55
CA ALA A 420 -18.98 -32.23 30.77
C ALA A 420 -19.11 -33.75 30.89
N ASP A 421 -19.45 -34.39 29.79
CA ASP A 421 -19.34 -35.83 29.61
C ASP A 421 -18.06 -36.15 28.83
N ASP A 422 -17.43 -37.22 29.27
CA ASP A 422 -16.20 -37.80 28.80
C ASP A 422 -16.25 -38.11 27.29
N ARG A 423 -15.15 -37.80 26.58
CA ARG A 423 -14.60 -38.67 25.53
C ARG A 423 -13.19 -38.26 25.09
N PRO A 424 -12.37 -39.24 24.65
CA PRO A 424 -10.93 -39.23 24.82
C PRO A 424 -10.17 -38.56 23.67
N LEU A 425 -8.95 -38.13 24.02
CA LEU A 425 -7.89 -37.68 23.13
C LEU A 425 -7.60 -38.71 22.01
N PRO A 426 -7.55 -38.31 20.73
CA PRO A 426 -6.99 -39.16 19.70
C PRO A 426 -5.46 -39.17 19.79
N THR A 427 -4.94 -40.31 20.18
CA THR A 427 -3.54 -40.75 20.09
C THR A 427 -3.02 -40.54 18.68
N ARG A 428 -1.85 -39.88 18.56
CA ARG A 428 -1.09 -39.85 17.31
C ARG A 428 -0.37 -41.18 17.15
N GLU A 429 -0.89 -42.03 16.30
CA GLU A 429 -0.16 -43.17 15.76
C GLU A 429 -0.44 -43.33 14.26
N HIS A 430 0.66 -43.46 13.51
CA HIS A 430 0.80 -43.97 12.14
C HIS A 430 0.38 -43.12 10.93
N ALA A 431 1.39 -42.52 10.29
CA ALA A 431 1.60 -42.56 8.84
C ALA A 431 3.09 -42.27 8.52
N PRO A 432 3.64 -42.80 7.41
CA PRO A 432 4.90 -43.54 7.42
C PRO A 432 6.16 -42.68 7.19
N ALA A 433 7.27 -43.15 7.77
CA ALA A 433 8.61 -42.73 7.43
C ALA A 433 9.02 -43.41 6.11
N GLU A 434 9.15 -42.62 5.04
CA GLU A 434 9.99 -43.01 3.91
C GLU A 434 11.44 -42.69 4.26
N SER A 435 12.16 -43.73 4.62
CA SER A 435 13.60 -43.84 4.57
C SER A 435 14.08 -43.76 3.12
N SER A 436 14.86 -42.74 2.80
CA SER A 436 15.86 -42.82 1.71
C SER A 436 17.17 -42.21 2.21
N THR A 437 17.86 -42.98 3.05
CA THR A 437 19.31 -42.89 3.19
C THR A 437 19.93 -43.46 1.92
N THR A 438 20.52 -42.62 1.09
CA THR A 438 21.51 -43.05 0.11
C THR A 438 22.62 -42.01 0.09
N ASP A 439 23.79 -42.46 0.52
CA ASP A 439 25.08 -41.82 0.30
C ASP A 439 25.24 -41.55 -1.21
N GLU A 440 25.23 -40.28 -1.61
CA GLU A 440 25.59 -39.88 -2.98
C GLU A 440 26.90 -39.11 -2.95
N LEU A 441 27.93 -39.71 -3.55
CA LEU A 441 29.22 -39.12 -3.84
C LEU A 441 29.07 -37.85 -4.71
N PRO A 442 29.94 -36.83 -4.54
CA PRO A 442 29.83 -35.58 -5.28
C PRO A 442 30.06 -35.77 -6.79
N GLN A 443 29.13 -35.27 -7.61
CA GLN A 443 29.29 -35.21 -9.07
C GLN A 443 30.14 -33.99 -9.48
N PHE A 444 31.25 -34.26 -10.19
CA PHE A 444 32.15 -33.25 -10.75
C PHE A 444 31.81 -32.97 -12.22
N GLY A 445 31.83 -31.70 -12.63
CA GLY A 445 31.70 -31.33 -14.05
C GLY A 445 33.03 -31.49 -14.81
N GLU A 446 33.03 -31.31 -16.14
CA GLU A 446 34.22 -31.41 -17.02
C GLU A 446 35.41 -30.53 -16.60
N SER A 447 35.19 -29.51 -15.75
CA SER A 447 36.24 -28.66 -15.19
C SER A 447 36.79 -29.13 -13.83
N GLY A 448 36.46 -30.35 -13.37
CA GLY A 448 36.94 -30.91 -12.10
C GLY A 448 36.40 -30.23 -10.82
N LEU A 449 35.40 -29.35 -10.93
CA LEU A 449 34.81 -28.62 -9.81
C LEU A 449 33.44 -29.21 -9.41
N PRO A 450 33.11 -29.28 -8.10
CA PRO A 450 31.84 -29.85 -7.64
C PRO A 450 30.64 -28.98 -8.09
N LYS A 451 29.65 -29.57 -8.78
CA LYS A 451 28.41 -28.87 -9.17
C LYS A 451 27.36 -28.97 -8.07
N ARG A 452 26.87 -27.82 -7.57
CA ARG A 452 25.78 -27.74 -6.58
C ARG A 452 24.43 -27.42 -7.25
N ARG A 453 23.35 -28.11 -6.85
CA ARG A 453 21.97 -27.80 -7.28
C ARG A 453 21.39 -26.62 -6.46
N ARG A 454 20.82 -25.62 -7.14
CA ARG A 454 20.15 -24.45 -6.51
C ARG A 454 18.95 -24.90 -5.68
N GLY A 455 18.83 -24.36 -4.45
CA GLY A 455 17.59 -24.44 -3.64
C GLY A 455 17.68 -25.16 -2.28
N ARG A 456 18.71 -26.00 -2.01
CA ARG A 456 18.77 -26.77 -0.74
C ARG A 456 19.33 -25.99 0.46
N THR A 457 20.18 -24.99 0.26
CA THR A 457 20.79 -24.23 1.37
C THR A 457 19.78 -23.37 2.13
N LEU A 458 18.78 -22.84 1.43
CA LEU A 458 17.75 -21.98 2.04
C LEU A 458 16.78 -22.79 2.91
N ALA A 459 16.39 -23.99 2.45
CA ALA A 459 15.53 -24.90 3.23
C ALA A 459 16.27 -25.59 4.40
N ALA A 460 17.61 -25.70 4.34
CA ALA A 460 18.42 -26.17 5.46
C ALA A 460 18.63 -25.05 6.50
N ALA A 461 18.92 -23.82 6.05
CA ALA A 461 19.05 -22.65 6.92
C ALA A 461 17.74 -22.34 7.66
N HIS A 462 16.59 -22.41 6.98
CA HIS A 462 15.28 -22.16 7.61
C HIS A 462 14.90 -23.22 8.66
N ARG A 463 15.31 -24.48 8.45
CA ARG A 463 15.11 -25.54 9.45
C ARG A 463 16.04 -25.35 10.66
N GLN A 464 17.25 -24.86 10.42
CA GLN A 464 18.22 -24.60 11.48
C GLN A 464 17.85 -23.35 12.30
N GLU A 465 17.23 -22.34 11.67
CA GLU A 465 16.63 -21.17 12.34
C GLU A 465 15.40 -21.53 13.16
N ARG A 466 14.47 -22.34 12.64
CA ARG A 466 13.32 -22.83 13.42
C ARG A 466 13.74 -23.68 14.62
N ALA A 467 14.72 -24.56 14.45
CA ALA A 467 15.26 -25.37 15.55
C ALA A 467 16.08 -24.56 16.58
N ARG A 468 16.47 -23.32 16.25
CA ARG A 468 17.05 -22.34 17.19
C ARG A 468 15.96 -21.57 17.93
N ALA A 469 14.94 -21.12 17.20
CA ALA A 469 13.79 -20.41 17.76
C ALA A 469 12.99 -21.25 18.77
N GLU A 470 12.88 -22.57 18.55
CA GLU A 470 12.23 -23.49 19.50
C GLU A 470 13.09 -23.81 20.75
N ARG A 471 14.41 -23.58 20.71
CA ARG A 471 15.30 -23.72 21.87
C ARG A 471 15.35 -22.45 22.74
N ASP A 472 15.14 -21.28 22.15
CA ASP A 472 15.13 -19.99 22.85
C ASP A 472 13.76 -19.61 23.44
N SER A 473 12.71 -20.41 23.21
CA SER A 473 11.36 -20.21 23.78
C SER A 473 11.16 -20.91 25.14
N GLY A 474 12.14 -20.79 26.04
CA GLY A 474 11.96 -21.09 27.47
C GLY A 474 11.50 -19.83 28.23
N PRO A 475 10.85 -19.95 29.40
CA PRO A 475 10.48 -18.79 30.20
C PRO A 475 11.74 -17.98 30.58
N ALA A 476 11.74 -16.69 30.24
CA ALA A 476 12.88 -15.80 30.46
C ALA A 476 13.19 -15.69 31.97
N PRO A 477 14.47 -15.76 32.39
CA PRO A 477 14.83 -15.53 33.78
C PRO A 477 14.55 -14.06 34.15
N THR A 478 13.83 -13.86 35.25
CA THR A 478 13.58 -12.54 35.83
C THR A 478 14.88 -12.01 36.43
N HIS A 479 15.49 -11.02 35.78
CA HIS A 479 16.70 -10.37 36.30
C HIS A 479 16.36 -9.41 37.44
N SER A 480 17.20 -9.41 38.47
CA SER A 480 17.06 -8.46 39.57
C SER A 480 17.40 -7.02 39.13
N PRO A 481 16.84 -5.98 39.77
CA PRO A 481 17.15 -4.58 39.46
C PRO A 481 18.64 -4.24 39.55
N ALA A 482 19.38 -4.92 40.43
CA ALA A 482 20.82 -4.73 40.61
C ALA A 482 21.64 -5.21 39.40
N GLU A 483 21.24 -6.32 38.76
CA GLU A 483 21.92 -6.83 37.55
C GLU A 483 21.67 -5.93 36.34
N SER A 484 20.48 -5.33 36.26
CA SER A 484 20.13 -4.39 35.19
C SER A 484 20.93 -3.08 35.32
N ALA A 485 21.10 -2.58 36.55
CA ALA A 485 21.93 -1.41 36.84
C ALA A 485 23.43 -1.67 36.52
N ALA A 486 23.95 -2.86 36.82
CA ALA A 486 25.33 -3.24 36.51
C ALA A 486 25.59 -3.31 34.99
N ARG A 487 24.64 -3.87 34.22
CA ARG A 487 24.72 -3.93 32.75
C ARG A 487 24.63 -2.53 32.12
N PHE A 488 23.78 -1.66 32.66
CA PHE A 488 23.68 -0.27 32.21
C PHE A 488 24.95 0.53 32.54
N GLY A 489 25.60 0.24 33.67
CA GLY A 489 26.93 0.78 34.02
C GLY A 489 28.02 0.34 33.03
N ALA A 490 28.08 -0.95 32.69
CA ALA A 490 29.04 -1.49 31.74
C ALA A 490 28.87 -0.91 30.32
N PHE A 491 27.62 -0.69 29.88
CA PHE A 491 27.32 -0.04 28.60
C PHE A 491 27.81 1.43 28.56
N ARG A 492 27.61 2.18 29.65
CA ARG A 492 28.07 3.57 29.77
C ARG A 492 29.60 3.68 29.77
N GLN A 493 30.28 2.72 30.39
CA GLN A 493 31.75 2.62 30.41
C GLN A 493 32.30 2.36 29.00
N ALA A 494 31.62 1.52 28.20
CA ALA A 494 32.00 1.21 26.82
C ALA A 494 31.82 2.41 25.87
N LEU A 495 30.80 3.24 26.07
CA LEU A 495 30.64 4.49 25.33
C LEU A 495 31.74 5.51 25.67
N LYS A 496 32.03 5.72 26.96
CA LYS A 496 33.11 6.63 27.39
C LYS A 496 34.51 6.18 26.96
N GLY A 497 34.73 4.87 26.81
CA GLY A 497 35.99 4.32 26.30
C GLY A 497 36.22 4.57 24.81
N ARG A 498 35.15 4.82 24.04
CA ARG A 498 35.24 5.07 22.59
C ARG A 498 35.62 6.53 22.27
N ASP A 499 35.25 7.47 23.14
CA ASP A 499 35.58 8.89 22.99
C ASP A 499 37.03 9.24 23.37
N ARG A 500 37.73 8.38 24.13
CA ARG A 500 39.17 8.56 24.43
C ARG A 500 40.13 8.08 23.33
N ALA A 501 39.65 7.29 22.37
CA ALA A 501 40.49 6.77 21.27
C ALA A 501 40.55 7.70 20.04
N ALA A 502 39.81 8.81 20.06
CA ALA A 502 39.73 9.77 18.97
C ALA A 502 40.02 11.19 19.48
N GLY A 503 41.26 11.47 19.86
CA GLY A 503 41.65 12.84 20.20
C GLY A 503 43.02 12.98 20.84
N GLU A 504 44.09 12.83 20.05
CA GLU A 504 45.35 13.57 20.31
C GLU A 504 46.20 13.64 19.02
N PRO A 505 46.35 14.82 18.39
CA PRO A 505 47.35 15.03 17.36
C PRO A 505 48.69 15.37 18.01
N THR A 506 49.67 14.48 17.87
CA THR A 506 51.06 14.69 18.29
C THR A 506 51.71 15.79 17.45
N ALA A 507 52.09 16.91 18.07
CA ALA A 507 52.96 17.92 17.47
C ALA A 507 54.45 17.61 17.78
N PRO A 508 55.40 17.93 16.89
CA PRO A 508 56.80 17.50 17.01
C PRO A 508 57.62 18.34 17.99
N SER A 509 58.52 17.69 18.73
CA SER A 509 59.43 18.28 19.72
C SER A 509 60.48 19.24 19.11
N PRO A 510 60.89 20.29 19.83
CA PRO A 510 62.06 21.10 19.48
C PRO A 510 63.35 20.40 19.93
N ARG A 511 64.38 20.44 19.07
CA ARG A 511 65.76 20.06 19.40
C ARG A 511 66.41 21.24 20.12
N GLU A 512 66.88 21.02 21.34
CA GLU A 512 67.89 21.86 21.98
C GLU A 512 69.22 21.09 22.03
N GLU A 513 70.25 21.82 21.63
CA GLU A 513 71.65 21.44 21.58
C GLU A 513 72.23 21.39 23.00
N SER A 514 73.00 20.33 23.28
CA SER A 514 73.96 20.30 24.38
C SER A 514 75.33 19.86 23.86
N HIS A 515 76.21 20.85 23.68
CA HIS A 515 77.67 20.72 23.75
C HIS A 515 78.11 20.58 25.24
N PRO A 516 79.39 20.33 25.59
CA PRO A 516 80.57 19.90 24.81
C PRO A 516 81.40 18.77 25.48
N GLU A 517 82.45 18.30 24.81
CA GLU A 517 83.79 17.88 25.31
C GLU A 517 84.50 17.13 24.15
N GLU A 518 85.79 17.20 23.84
CA GLU A 518 86.93 18.07 24.11
C GLU A 518 88.04 17.53 23.17
N ASN A 519 89.00 18.38 22.75
CA ASN A 519 90.30 18.04 22.16
C ASN A 519 90.46 17.59 20.67
N THR A 520 90.94 18.55 19.87
CA THR A 520 92.14 18.55 18.99
C THR A 520 93.18 17.44 19.23
N PRO A 521 94.05 17.07 18.26
CA PRO A 521 94.37 17.74 16.99
C PRO A 521 93.98 17.02 15.69
#